data_AF-A0A327J8L0-F1
#
_entry.id   AF-A0A327J8L0-F1
#
_cell.length_a   1.000
_cell.length_b   1.000
_cell.length_c   1.000
_cell.angle_alpha   90.00
_cell.angle_beta   90.00
_cell.angle_gamma   90.00
#
_symmetry.space_group_name_H-M   'P 1'
#
loop_
_entity.id
_entity.type
_entity.pdbx_description
1 polymer ?
#
loop_
_entity_poly.entity_id
_entity_poly.type
_entity_poly.pdbx_seq_one_letter_code
_entity_poly.pdbx_strand_id
1 'polypeptide(L)'
;MKFKAFTLAEILIALIIVAVVSGAVISGLRGMTSYTNRPAFQKCYSHLTQTVTDMLNDKLVYPDIPISESNLTLIGLMNNYNEDGTVDNDKFYNEFSKRTLGAIATTPTVSSSKAFVAQDKSFWQFTNKAKGSGLTDDVKIIEVDVNGLDKGPNCPNAFGPGTTPASCPDPDRFDFYVYRDGTIQVNKDSTGYGSSKQKQLDFLNANGYFGVKQN
;
A
#
# COMPACT_ATOMS: atom_id res chain seq x y z
N MET A 1 28.48 -46.39 -17.89
CA MET A 1 28.16 -46.06 -16.49
C MET A 1 26.86 -46.73 -16.11
N LYS A 2 26.81 -47.56 -15.06
CA LYS A 2 25.57 -48.19 -14.58
C LYS A 2 24.89 -47.24 -13.60
N PHE A 3 23.67 -46.80 -13.90
CA PHE A 3 22.82 -46.10 -12.94
C PHE A 3 22.41 -47.11 -11.86
N LYS A 4 22.81 -46.88 -10.60
CA LYS A 4 22.27 -47.63 -9.46
C LYS A 4 20.81 -47.19 -9.28
N ALA A 5 19.88 -48.11 -9.53
CA ALA A 5 18.47 -47.90 -9.20
C ALA A 5 18.34 -47.84 -7.67
N PHE A 6 17.58 -46.87 -7.17
CA PHE A 6 17.28 -46.75 -5.74
C PHE A 6 16.54 -48.00 -5.25
N THR A 7 16.89 -48.47 -4.07
CA THR A 7 16.21 -49.61 -3.46
C THR A 7 14.80 -49.19 -3.03
N LEU A 8 13.85 -50.13 -3.08
CA LEU A 8 12.46 -49.87 -2.68
C LEU A 8 12.37 -49.35 -1.24
N ALA A 9 13.29 -49.78 -0.36
CA ALA A 9 13.41 -49.31 1.01
C ALA A 9 13.82 -47.83 1.12
N GLU A 10 14.74 -47.36 0.28
CA GLU A 10 15.15 -45.94 0.27
C GLU A 10 13.99 -45.03 -0.16
N ILE A 11 13.19 -45.45 -1.15
CA ILE A 11 11.98 -44.70 -1.55
C ILE A 11 10.94 -44.69 -0.43
N LEU A 12 10.78 -45.80 0.29
CA LEU A 12 9.81 -45.91 1.38
C LEU A 12 10.20 -45.02 2.58
N ILE A 13 11.49 -45.00 2.94
CA ILE A 13 12.01 -44.10 3.98
C ILE A 13 11.88 -42.63 3.56
N ALA A 14 12.19 -42.30 2.30
CA ALA A 14 12.04 -40.94 1.79
C ALA A 14 10.59 -40.45 1.83
N LEU A 15 9.62 -41.29 1.44
CA LEU A 15 8.19 -40.96 1.50
C LEU A 15 7.69 -40.77 2.93
N ILE A 16 8.18 -41.56 3.88
CA ILE A 16 7.84 -41.40 5.31
C ILE A 16 8.36 -40.06 5.83
N ILE A 17 9.60 -39.68 5.50
CA ILE A 17 10.18 -38.39 5.90
C ILE A 17 9.36 -37.24 5.33
N VAL A 18 9.01 -37.29 4.03
CA VAL A 18 8.18 -36.26 3.39
C VAL A 18 6.80 -36.17 4.06
N ALA A 19 6.15 -37.31 4.35
CA ALA A 19 4.84 -37.31 4.99
C ALA A 19 4.85 -36.65 6.38
N VAL A 20 5.87 -36.93 7.19
CA VAL A 20 6.03 -36.32 8.53
C VAL A 20 6.29 -34.83 8.43
N VAL A 21 7.20 -34.41 7.54
CA VAL A 21 7.53 -32.99 7.32
C VAL A 21 6.32 -32.22 6.79
N SER A 22 5.64 -32.74 5.77
CA SER A 22 4.43 -32.11 5.22
C SER A 22 3.30 -32.01 6.25
N GLY A 23 3.10 -33.04 7.08
CA GLY A 23 2.11 -33.01 8.15
C GLY A 23 2.36 -31.91 9.18
N ALA A 24 3.61 -31.75 9.63
CA ALA A 24 3.98 -30.69 10.56
C ALA A 24 3.81 -29.29 9.92
N VAL A 25 4.19 -29.13 8.66
CA VAL A 25 4.07 -27.87 7.92
C VAL A 25 2.60 -27.48 7.71
N ILE A 26 1.73 -28.43 7.34
CA ILE A 26 0.28 -28.16 7.15
C ILE A 26 -0.37 -27.70 8.45
N SER A 27 -0.05 -28.34 9.58
CA SER A 27 -0.57 -27.94 10.89
C SER A 27 -0.09 -26.54 11.30
N GLY A 28 1.15 -26.17 10.98
CA GLY A 28 1.67 -24.82 11.17
C GLY A 28 0.99 -23.76 10.29
N LEU A 29 0.69 -24.11 9.04
CA LEU A 29 0.05 -23.20 8.07
C LEU A 29 -1.44 -22.97 8.36
N ARG A 30 -2.17 -23.95 8.92
CA ARG A 30 -3.60 -23.80 9.26
C ARG A 30 -3.88 -22.69 10.28
N GLY A 31 -2.88 -22.27 11.07
CA GLY A 31 -2.99 -21.11 11.97
C GLY A 31 -2.81 -19.75 11.29
N MET A 32 -2.36 -19.70 10.03
CA MET A 32 -2.05 -18.45 9.31
C MET A 32 -3.20 -17.95 8.42
N THR A 33 -4.30 -18.68 8.30
CA THR A 33 -5.27 -18.51 7.18
C THR A 33 -6.42 -17.54 7.40
N SER A 34 -6.56 -16.86 8.54
CA SER A 34 -7.74 -15.97 8.74
C SER A 34 -7.68 -14.65 7.98
N TYR A 35 -6.49 -14.14 7.62
CA TYR A 35 -6.31 -12.89 6.90
C TYR A 35 -5.19 -13.04 5.88
N THR A 36 -5.54 -13.40 4.64
CA THR A 36 -4.58 -13.66 3.57
C THR A 36 -3.98 -12.38 3.01
N ASN A 37 -4.70 -11.25 3.09
CA ASN A 37 -4.25 -9.95 2.59
C ASN A 37 -3.44 -9.14 3.61
N ARG A 38 -3.50 -9.47 4.90
CA ARG A 38 -2.79 -8.73 5.96
C ARG A 38 -1.27 -8.65 5.78
N PRO A 39 -0.54 -9.74 5.45
CA PRO A 39 0.90 -9.64 5.18
C PRO A 39 1.21 -8.76 3.95
N ALA A 40 0.35 -8.81 2.93
CA ALA A 40 0.49 -7.98 1.75
C ALA A 40 0.26 -6.49 2.08
N PHE A 41 -0.72 -6.17 2.93
CA PHE A 41 -0.90 -4.83 3.49
C PHE A 41 0.35 -4.35 4.23
N GLN A 42 0.89 -5.15 5.15
CA GLN A 42 2.05 -4.76 5.96
C GLN A 42 3.26 -4.43 5.08
N LYS A 43 3.47 -5.24 4.05
CA LYS A 43 4.49 -5.00 3.03
C LYS A 43 4.24 -3.70 2.28
N CYS A 44 3.03 -3.49 1.75
CA CYS A 44 2.68 -2.27 1.01
C CYS A 44 2.82 -1.02 1.90
N TYR A 45 2.33 -1.06 3.13
CA TYR A 45 2.42 0.05 4.07
C TYR A 45 3.87 0.38 4.45
N SER A 46 4.71 -0.64 4.65
CA SER A 46 6.14 -0.45 4.91
C SER A 46 6.84 0.21 3.72
N HIS A 47 6.56 -0.25 2.49
CA HIS A 47 7.09 0.37 1.28
C HIS A 47 6.59 1.79 1.07
N LEU A 48 5.30 2.04 1.30
CA LEU A 48 4.73 3.39 1.24
C LEU A 48 5.50 4.33 2.17
N THR A 49 5.70 3.91 3.42
CA THR A 49 6.38 4.71 4.44
C THR A 49 7.84 4.98 4.07
N GLN A 50 8.55 3.95 3.62
CA GLN A 50 9.93 4.08 3.18
C GLN A 50 10.05 5.00 1.96
N THR A 51 9.25 4.78 0.92
CA THR A 51 9.29 5.59 -0.30
C THR A 51 8.95 7.06 -0.03
N VAL A 52 7.93 7.34 0.79
CA VAL A 52 7.55 8.71 1.17
C VAL A 52 8.69 9.39 1.92
N THR A 53 9.34 8.67 2.85
CA THR A 53 10.48 9.17 3.61
C THR A 53 11.67 9.44 2.70
N ASP A 54 11.98 8.53 1.79
CA ASP A 54 13.09 8.66 0.82
C ASP A 54 12.85 9.83 -0.14
N MET A 55 11.61 10.03 -0.59
CA MET A 55 11.23 11.20 -1.41
C MET A 55 11.39 12.50 -0.63
N LEU A 56 10.84 12.59 0.59
CA LEU A 56 10.90 13.82 1.40
C LEU A 56 12.34 14.23 1.76
N ASN A 57 13.22 13.24 1.93
CA ASN A 57 14.63 13.46 2.24
C ASN A 57 15.50 13.74 1.02
N ASP A 58 14.99 13.51 -0.19
CA ASP A 58 15.68 13.89 -1.42
C ASP A 58 15.50 15.39 -1.69
N LYS A 59 16.48 16.20 -1.27
CA LYS A 59 16.41 17.66 -1.38
C LYS A 59 16.61 18.20 -2.80
N LEU A 60 17.11 17.38 -3.72
CA LEU A 60 17.18 17.73 -5.15
C LEU A 60 15.76 17.74 -5.72
N VAL A 61 14.98 16.70 -5.39
CA VAL A 61 13.60 16.60 -5.83
C VAL A 61 12.69 17.48 -4.99
N TYR A 62 12.76 17.42 -3.67
CA TYR A 62 11.88 18.13 -2.73
C TYR A 62 12.69 19.01 -1.79
N PRO A 63 13.04 20.24 -2.23
CA PRO A 63 13.79 21.18 -1.40
C PRO A 63 12.94 21.68 -0.23
N ASP A 64 13.64 22.07 0.85
CA ASP A 64 13.01 22.58 2.08
C ASP A 64 12.43 24.01 1.91
N ILE A 65 12.91 24.73 0.90
CA ILE A 65 12.46 26.08 0.57
C ILE A 65 11.55 25.98 -0.66
N PRO A 66 10.39 26.65 -0.68
CA PRO A 66 9.51 26.65 -1.84
C PRO A 66 10.23 27.21 -3.07
N ILE A 67 10.16 26.46 -4.18
CA ILE A 67 10.75 26.86 -5.48
C ILE A 67 9.91 27.99 -6.12
N SER A 68 8.64 28.10 -5.75
CA SER A 68 7.74 29.15 -6.22
C SER A 68 7.75 30.35 -5.27
N GLU A 69 8.22 31.50 -5.77
CA GLU A 69 8.15 32.78 -5.04
C GLU A 69 6.71 33.30 -4.87
N SER A 70 5.78 32.83 -5.72
CA SER A 70 4.39 33.28 -5.78
C SER A 70 3.42 32.43 -4.95
N ASN A 71 3.81 31.21 -4.54
CA ASN A 71 3.00 30.39 -3.65
C ASN A 71 3.85 29.61 -2.62
N LEU A 72 4.00 30.20 -1.44
CA LEU A 72 4.79 29.68 -0.31
C LEU A 72 4.17 28.44 0.37
N THR A 73 2.96 28.00 -0.01
CA THR A 73 2.33 26.81 0.59
C THR A 73 2.76 25.51 -0.08
N LEU A 74 3.39 25.57 -1.26
CA LEU A 74 3.86 24.41 -2.02
C LEU A 74 5.27 24.00 -1.59
N ILE A 75 5.34 23.35 -0.42
CA ILE A 75 6.57 22.83 0.19
C ILE A 75 6.49 21.31 0.37
N GLY A 76 7.65 20.68 0.52
CA GLY A 76 7.76 19.23 0.68
C GLY A 76 7.02 18.48 -0.43
N LEU A 77 6.28 17.42 -0.09
CA LEU A 77 5.64 16.53 -1.07
C LEU A 77 4.47 17.16 -1.85
N MET A 78 4.06 18.39 -1.51
CA MET A 78 3.10 19.17 -2.30
C MET A 78 3.76 20.08 -3.34
N ASN A 79 5.09 20.18 -3.32
CA ASN A 79 5.82 20.92 -4.33
C ASN A 79 5.80 20.18 -5.67
N ASN A 80 5.07 20.74 -6.64
CA ASN A 80 4.96 20.23 -8.00
C ASN A 80 5.95 20.89 -8.98
N TYR A 81 6.89 21.72 -8.51
CA TYR A 81 7.88 22.37 -9.37
C TYR A 81 9.14 21.53 -9.50
N ASN A 82 9.66 21.39 -10.72
CA ASN A 82 10.98 20.82 -10.97
C ASN A 82 12.11 21.82 -10.63
N GLU A 83 13.35 21.34 -10.60
CA GLU A 83 14.53 22.18 -10.34
C GLU A 83 14.67 23.33 -11.35
N ASP A 84 14.21 23.14 -12.58
CA ASP A 84 14.22 24.16 -13.65
C ASP A 84 13.07 25.19 -13.54
N GLY A 85 12.23 25.09 -12.51
CA GLY A 85 11.09 25.96 -12.29
C GLY A 85 9.83 25.60 -13.10
N THR A 86 9.86 24.52 -13.89
CA THR A 86 8.67 24.03 -14.61
C THR A 86 7.70 23.32 -13.66
N VAL A 87 6.40 23.35 -13.98
CA VAL A 87 5.37 22.65 -13.20
C VAL A 87 5.16 21.25 -13.74
N ASP A 88 5.30 20.25 -12.88
CA ASP A 88 4.90 18.86 -13.10
C ASP A 88 3.81 18.46 -12.08
N ASN A 89 2.55 18.49 -12.53
CA ASN A 89 1.40 18.10 -11.70
C ASN A 89 1.41 16.62 -11.28
N ASP A 90 2.21 15.79 -11.96
CA ASP A 90 2.36 14.36 -11.72
C ASP A 90 3.68 14.04 -10.98
N LYS A 91 4.45 15.05 -10.54
CA LYS A 91 5.77 14.89 -9.92
C LYS A 91 5.78 13.86 -8.80
N PHE A 92 4.82 13.93 -7.88
CA PHE A 92 4.71 12.97 -6.78
C PHE A 92 4.57 11.53 -7.29
N TYR A 93 3.67 11.30 -8.25
CA TYR A 93 3.49 9.98 -8.85
C TYR A 93 4.76 9.52 -9.59
N ASN A 94 5.38 10.41 -10.37
CA ASN A 94 6.58 10.14 -11.13
C ASN A 94 7.74 9.74 -10.22
N GLU A 95 7.93 10.44 -9.11
CA GLU A 95 8.99 10.16 -8.14
C GLU A 95 8.70 8.93 -7.28
N PHE A 96 7.44 8.73 -6.89
CA PHE A 96 7.03 7.57 -6.12
C PHE A 96 7.16 6.26 -6.91
N SER A 97 6.72 6.26 -8.18
CA SER A 97 6.74 5.08 -9.04
C SER A 97 8.16 4.63 -9.42
N LYS A 98 9.12 5.57 -9.54
CA LYS A 98 10.55 5.27 -9.74
C LYS A 98 11.19 4.56 -8.54
N ARG A 99 10.73 4.87 -7.33
CA ARG A 99 11.32 4.42 -6.05
C ARG A 99 10.60 3.23 -5.44
N THR A 100 9.39 2.92 -5.90
CA THR A 100 8.63 1.73 -5.49
C THR A 100 9.21 0.47 -6.14
N LEU A 101 8.77 -0.71 -5.68
CA LEU A 101 9.05 -2.10 -6.10
C LEU A 101 8.99 -2.40 -7.62
N GLY A 102 9.64 -1.60 -8.48
CA GLY A 102 9.65 -1.72 -9.94
C GLY A 102 8.25 -1.62 -10.55
N ALA A 103 7.76 -0.42 -10.84
CA ALA A 103 6.53 -0.27 -11.61
C ALA A 103 6.67 -1.03 -12.97
N ILE A 104 5.84 -2.06 -13.19
CA ILE A 104 5.89 -2.91 -14.39
C ILE A 104 4.93 -2.40 -15.47
N ALA A 105 3.78 -1.84 -15.08
CA ALA A 105 2.77 -1.39 -16.02
C ALA A 105 2.07 -0.13 -15.53
N THR A 106 1.86 0.83 -16.44
CA THR A 106 1.00 2.01 -16.22
C THR A 106 -0.36 1.75 -16.85
N THR A 107 -1.44 1.82 -16.08
CA THR A 107 -2.81 1.66 -16.61
C THR A 107 -3.37 3.00 -17.08
N PRO A 108 -4.34 3.03 -18.02
CA PRO A 108 -4.88 4.28 -18.55
C PRO A 108 -5.52 5.13 -17.44
N THR A 109 -4.92 6.30 -17.26
CA THR A 109 -5.35 7.46 -16.47
C THR A 109 -6.81 7.84 -16.79
N VAL A 110 -7.70 7.85 -15.79
CA VAL A 110 -8.83 8.79 -15.83
C VAL A 110 -8.28 10.16 -15.46
N SER A 111 -8.73 11.25 -16.08
CA SER A 111 -8.08 12.57 -16.14
C SER A 111 -7.60 13.23 -14.82
N SER A 112 -7.88 12.65 -13.65
CA SER A 112 -7.43 13.13 -12.33
C SER A 112 -6.74 12.07 -11.44
N SER A 113 -6.52 10.84 -11.91
CA SER A 113 -5.79 9.82 -11.15
C SER A 113 -4.78 9.04 -12.00
N LYS A 114 -3.61 8.78 -11.42
CA LYS A 114 -2.52 8.01 -12.03
C LYS A 114 -2.42 6.66 -11.35
N ALA A 115 -2.00 5.63 -12.06
CA ALA A 115 -1.86 4.32 -11.46
C ALA A 115 -0.78 3.45 -12.11
N PHE A 116 -0.18 2.59 -11.29
CA PHE A 116 0.77 1.57 -11.75
C PHE A 116 0.57 0.24 -11.02
N VAL A 117 1.12 -0.82 -11.61
CA VAL A 117 1.26 -2.14 -11.00
C VAL A 117 2.72 -2.38 -10.63
N ALA A 118 2.98 -2.75 -9.37
CA ALA A 118 4.32 -3.06 -8.87
C ALA A 118 4.74 -4.52 -9.21
N GLN A 119 6.02 -4.86 -8.99
CA GLN A 119 6.53 -6.23 -9.24
C GLN A 119 5.83 -7.32 -8.45
N ASP A 120 5.36 -7.01 -7.25
CA ASP A 120 4.61 -7.93 -6.42
C ASP A 120 3.13 -8.01 -6.78
N LYS A 121 2.74 -7.41 -7.91
CA LYS A 121 1.39 -7.31 -8.46
C LYS A 121 0.43 -6.42 -7.67
N SER A 122 0.88 -5.75 -6.61
CA SER A 122 0.05 -4.73 -5.96
C SER A 122 -0.25 -3.59 -6.94
N PHE A 123 -1.47 -3.07 -6.89
CA PHE A 123 -1.91 -1.96 -7.73
C PHE A 123 -2.03 -0.69 -6.90
N TRP A 124 -1.49 0.40 -7.43
CA TRP A 124 -1.35 1.67 -6.74
C TRP A 124 -2.00 2.76 -7.57
N GLN A 125 -2.96 3.48 -6.98
CA GLN A 125 -3.64 4.60 -7.61
C GLN A 125 -3.44 5.88 -6.79
N PHE A 126 -3.17 6.98 -7.49
CA PHE A 126 -2.78 8.26 -6.92
C PHE A 126 -3.77 9.33 -7.34
N THR A 127 -4.27 10.09 -6.38
CA THR A 127 -5.15 11.25 -6.61
C THR A 127 -4.62 12.45 -5.85
N ASN A 128 -4.47 13.57 -6.55
CA ASN A 128 -4.18 14.87 -5.92
C ASN A 128 -5.48 15.47 -5.38
N LYS A 129 -5.51 15.90 -4.12
CA LYS A 129 -6.62 16.67 -3.55
C LYS A 129 -6.11 17.98 -2.95
N ALA A 130 -6.61 19.08 -3.49
CA ALA A 130 -6.41 20.40 -2.90
C ALA A 130 -7.24 20.55 -1.62
N LYS A 131 -6.78 21.44 -0.74
CA LYS A 131 -7.46 21.91 0.46
C LYS A 131 -8.85 22.42 0.08
N GLY A 132 -9.87 21.76 0.63
CA GLY A 132 -11.28 22.03 0.37
C GLY A 132 -12.13 21.68 1.59
N SER A 133 -13.45 21.58 1.43
CA SER A 133 -14.40 21.35 2.52
C SER A 133 -14.03 20.13 3.38
N GLY A 134 -13.43 20.39 4.54
CA GLY A 134 -13.05 19.39 5.54
C GLY A 134 -11.68 18.72 5.32
N LEU A 135 -10.73 19.36 4.63
CA LEU A 135 -9.30 19.04 4.70
C LEU A 135 -8.55 20.20 5.36
N THR A 136 -7.65 19.88 6.29
CA THR A 136 -6.79 20.86 6.96
C THR A 136 -5.68 21.37 6.03
N ASP A 137 -5.19 20.53 5.10
CA ASP A 137 -4.13 20.83 4.13
C ASP A 137 -4.32 20.10 2.78
N ASP A 138 -3.49 20.44 1.79
CA ASP A 138 -3.35 19.69 0.54
C ASP A 138 -2.79 18.29 0.83
N VAL A 139 -3.35 17.27 0.18
CA VAL A 139 -2.97 15.86 0.41
C VAL A 139 -2.82 15.09 -0.90
N LYS A 140 -1.92 14.10 -0.90
CA LYS A 140 -1.91 13.03 -1.90
C LYS A 140 -2.69 11.85 -1.33
N ILE A 141 -3.68 11.37 -2.07
CA ILE A 141 -4.41 10.15 -1.74
C ILE A 141 -3.79 9.01 -2.53
N ILE A 142 -3.43 7.95 -1.83
CA ILE A 142 -2.92 6.71 -2.42
C ILE A 142 -3.88 5.59 -2.06
N GLU A 143 -4.54 5.02 -3.06
CA GLU A 143 -5.31 3.79 -2.94
C GLU A 143 -4.41 2.62 -3.34
N VAL A 144 -4.32 1.61 -2.47
CA VAL A 144 -3.52 0.41 -2.71
C VAL A 144 -4.43 -0.81 -2.70
N ASP A 145 -4.40 -1.56 -3.79
CA ASP A 145 -4.97 -2.89 -3.90
C ASP A 145 -3.83 -3.92 -3.75
N VAL A 146 -3.83 -4.62 -2.61
CA VAL A 146 -2.71 -5.47 -2.16
C VAL A 146 -2.73 -6.86 -2.78
N ASN A 147 -3.85 -7.29 -3.39
CA ASN A 147 -3.97 -8.62 -3.98
C ASN A 147 -3.84 -8.62 -5.52
N GLY A 148 -3.84 -7.43 -6.12
CA GLY A 148 -3.52 -7.17 -7.51
C GLY A 148 -4.69 -7.29 -8.47
N LEU A 149 -4.56 -6.67 -9.65
CA LEU A 149 -5.64 -6.54 -10.64
C LEU A 149 -6.24 -7.89 -11.09
N ASP A 150 -5.45 -8.97 -11.07
CA ASP A 150 -5.87 -10.31 -11.53
C ASP A 150 -7.00 -10.90 -10.68
N LYS A 151 -7.11 -10.53 -9.40
CA LYS A 151 -8.08 -11.10 -8.46
C LYS A 151 -9.36 -10.27 -8.32
N GLY A 152 -9.34 -9.03 -8.80
CA GLY A 152 -10.42 -8.06 -8.65
C GLY A 152 -10.64 -7.62 -7.19
N PRO A 153 -11.36 -6.50 -6.98
CA PRO A 153 -11.68 -6.04 -5.64
C PRO A 153 -12.49 -7.07 -4.87
N ASN A 154 -12.02 -7.42 -3.68
CA ASN A 154 -12.89 -7.91 -2.64
C ASN A 154 -13.46 -6.70 -1.89
N CYS A 155 -14.77 -6.75 -1.62
CA CYS A 155 -15.44 -5.75 -0.80
C CYS A 155 -15.26 -4.28 -1.27
N PRO A 156 -15.73 -3.92 -2.48
CA PRO A 156 -15.54 -2.58 -3.08
C PRO A 156 -16.11 -1.40 -2.26
N ASN A 157 -16.74 -1.65 -1.11
CA ASN A 157 -17.26 -0.66 -0.16
C ASN A 157 -16.97 -1.01 1.31
N ALA A 158 -15.94 -1.81 1.61
CA ALA A 158 -15.65 -2.28 2.99
C ALA A 158 -15.65 -1.15 4.03
N PHE A 159 -15.20 0.04 3.60
CA PHE A 159 -15.11 1.23 4.43
C PHE A 159 -16.08 2.34 4.00
N GLY A 160 -17.07 2.07 3.15
CA GLY A 160 -18.04 3.05 2.68
C GLY A 160 -19.02 3.60 3.76
N PRO A 161 -19.79 4.65 3.43
CA PRO A 161 -20.93 5.07 4.24
C PRO A 161 -21.95 3.94 4.35
N GLY A 162 -22.47 3.68 5.57
CA GLY A 162 -23.47 2.64 5.80
C GLY A 162 -22.98 1.19 5.78
N THR A 163 -21.70 0.93 5.53
CA THR A 163 -21.14 -0.43 5.58
C THR A 163 -20.49 -0.74 6.93
N THR A 164 -20.54 -2.00 7.35
CA THR A 164 -19.83 -2.51 8.52
C THR A 164 -18.61 -3.32 8.05
N PRO A 165 -17.39 -3.03 8.52
CA PRO A 165 -16.21 -3.82 8.18
C PRO A 165 -16.37 -5.32 8.52
N ALA A 166 -17.28 -5.67 9.43
CA ALA A 166 -17.61 -7.05 9.78
C ALA A 166 -18.09 -7.92 8.59
N SER A 167 -18.63 -7.33 7.52
CA SER A 167 -19.00 -8.07 6.31
C SER A 167 -17.80 -8.38 5.39
N CYS A 168 -16.63 -7.80 5.68
CA CYS A 168 -15.40 -8.01 4.93
C CYS A 168 -14.20 -8.27 5.87
N PRO A 169 -13.97 -9.53 6.25
CA PRO A 169 -12.90 -9.86 7.20
C PRO A 169 -11.50 -9.65 6.62
N ASP A 170 -11.29 -9.75 5.31
CA ASP A 170 -9.95 -9.69 4.70
C ASP A 170 -9.91 -8.71 3.52
N PRO A 171 -10.11 -7.40 3.73
CA PRO A 171 -10.14 -6.41 2.65
C PRO A 171 -8.80 -6.37 1.91
N ASP A 172 -8.83 -6.05 0.61
CA ASP A 172 -7.64 -5.91 -0.22
C ASP A 172 -7.30 -4.46 -0.60
N ARG A 173 -8.25 -3.54 -0.41
CA ARG A 173 -8.09 -2.12 -0.77
C ARG A 173 -8.00 -1.20 0.43
N PHE A 174 -7.01 -0.33 0.40
CA PHE A 174 -6.69 0.58 1.49
C PHE A 174 -6.32 1.96 0.97
N ASP A 175 -6.87 3.00 1.59
CA ASP A 175 -6.54 4.38 1.28
C ASP A 175 -5.55 4.94 2.30
N PHE A 176 -4.61 5.73 1.81
CA PHE A 176 -3.62 6.47 2.60
C PHE A 176 -3.59 7.93 2.17
N TYR A 177 -3.37 8.81 3.14
CA TYR A 177 -3.26 10.25 2.96
C TYR A 177 -1.82 10.65 3.28
N VAL A 178 -1.12 11.19 2.29
CA VAL A 178 0.25 11.69 2.44
C VAL A 178 0.20 13.20 2.45
N TYR A 179 0.69 13.79 3.54
CA TYR A 179 0.76 15.23 3.75
C TYR A 179 2.09 15.80 3.24
N ARG A 180 2.18 17.13 3.19
CA ARG A 180 3.36 17.85 2.69
C ARG A 180 4.67 17.49 3.41
N ASP A 181 4.59 17.15 4.68
CA ASP A 181 5.69 16.81 5.58
C ASP A 181 6.04 15.31 5.57
N GLY A 182 5.40 14.52 4.70
CA GLY A 182 5.56 13.07 4.66
C GLY A 182 4.80 12.31 5.75
N THR A 183 4.00 12.99 6.58
CA THR A 183 3.07 12.31 7.49
C THR A 183 2.10 11.47 6.66
N ILE A 184 1.91 10.20 7.06
CA ILE A 184 0.97 9.27 6.44
C ILE A 184 -0.17 9.00 7.41
N GLN A 185 -1.40 9.22 6.98
CA GLN A 185 -2.59 8.87 7.74
C GLN A 185 -3.48 7.88 6.98
N VAL A 186 -4.22 7.10 7.75
CA VAL A 186 -5.16 6.08 7.22
C VAL A 186 -6.62 6.51 7.40
N ASN A 187 -6.83 7.53 8.22
CA ASN A 187 -8.04 8.34 8.26
C ASN A 187 -7.76 9.71 7.62
N LYS A 188 -8.84 10.41 7.24
CA LYS A 188 -8.76 11.79 6.78
C LYS A 188 -8.68 12.70 8.01
N ASP A 189 -7.75 13.64 8.05
CA ASP A 189 -7.81 14.75 9.00
C ASP A 189 -8.95 15.69 8.57
N SER A 190 -10.13 15.52 9.17
CA SER A 190 -11.27 16.40 8.95
C SER A 190 -11.72 17.02 10.27
N THR A 191 -12.00 18.33 10.23
CA THR A 191 -12.69 19.05 11.30
C THR A 191 -14.20 18.75 11.35
N GLY A 192 -14.64 17.61 10.79
CA GLY A 192 -16.04 17.22 10.69
C GLY A 192 -16.29 16.17 9.62
N TYR A 193 -16.89 15.05 10.04
CA TYR A 193 -17.31 13.87 9.25
C TYR A 193 -16.20 13.04 8.58
N GLY A 194 -15.75 12.02 9.32
CA GLY A 194 -14.77 10.99 8.91
C GLY A 194 -15.28 9.54 9.03
N SER A 195 -16.60 9.30 8.94
CA SER A 195 -17.21 8.02 9.37
C SER A 195 -16.83 6.80 8.54
N SER A 196 -16.45 6.95 7.26
CA SER A 196 -16.02 5.84 6.39
C SER A 196 -14.56 5.44 6.64
N LYS A 197 -13.66 6.42 6.71
CA LYS A 197 -12.21 6.17 6.80
C LYS A 197 -11.71 6.01 8.23
N GLN A 198 -12.43 6.55 9.22
CA GLN A 198 -12.21 6.16 10.61
C GLN A 198 -12.48 4.66 10.81
N LYS A 199 -13.48 4.08 10.12
CA LYS A 199 -13.72 2.62 10.16
C LYS A 199 -12.54 1.82 9.61
N GLN A 200 -11.78 2.34 8.63
CA GLN A 200 -10.58 1.69 8.13
C GLN A 200 -9.50 1.66 9.22
N LEU A 201 -9.20 2.80 9.84
CA LEU A 201 -8.24 2.87 10.93
C LEU A 201 -8.64 1.96 12.11
N ASP A 202 -9.90 2.02 12.54
CA ASP A 202 -10.44 1.19 13.62
C ASP A 202 -10.33 -0.30 13.27
N PHE A 203 -10.68 -0.68 12.04
CA PHE A 203 -10.55 -2.07 11.55
C PHE A 203 -9.08 -2.54 11.57
N LEU A 204 -8.16 -1.74 11.05
CA LEU A 204 -6.75 -2.10 10.98
C LEU A 204 -6.14 -2.27 12.38
N ASN A 205 -6.53 -1.40 13.32
CA ASN A 205 -6.11 -1.49 14.72
C ASN A 205 -6.69 -2.74 15.41
N ALA A 206 -8.00 -2.97 15.28
CA ALA A 206 -8.67 -4.13 15.89
C ALA A 206 -8.17 -5.48 15.36
N ASN A 207 -7.73 -5.53 14.10
CA ASN A 207 -7.28 -6.77 13.44
C ASN A 207 -5.74 -6.91 13.37
N GLY A 208 -5.00 -5.99 14.00
CA GLY A 208 -3.54 -6.08 14.13
C GLY A 208 -2.78 -5.92 12.82
N TYR A 209 -3.28 -5.09 11.90
CA TYR A 209 -2.62 -4.84 10.62
C TYR A 209 -1.32 -4.05 10.77
N PHE A 210 -1.18 -3.20 11.79
CA PHE A 210 0.06 -2.47 12.11
C PHE A 210 1.04 -3.23 13.01
N GLY A 211 0.83 -4.53 13.25
CA GLY A 211 1.78 -5.37 14.00
C GLY A 211 1.58 -5.42 15.52
N VAL A 212 0.61 -4.69 16.08
CA VAL A 212 0.21 -4.81 17.49
C VAL A 212 -1.30 -5.00 17.56
N LYS A 213 -1.77 -6.15 18.09
CA LYS A 213 -3.16 -6.26 18.57
C LYS A 213 -3.24 -5.41 19.83
N GLN A 214 -4.07 -4.37 19.83
CA GLN A 214 -4.49 -3.79 21.10
C GLN A 214 -5.42 -4.81 21.76
N ASN A 215 -4.94 -5.41 22.85
CA ASN A 215 -5.72 -6.29 23.71
C ASN A 215 -6.66 -5.47 24.59
#